data_AF-A0AAW4WVW9-F1
#
_entry.id   AF-A0AAW4WVW9-F1
#
_cell.length_a   1.000
_cell.length_b   1.000
_cell.length_c   1.000
_cell.angle_alpha   90.00
_cell.angle_beta   90.00
_cell.angle_gamma   90.00
#
_symmetry.space_group_name_H-M   'P 1'
#
loop_
_entity.id
_entity.type
_entity.pdbx_description
1 polymer ?
#
loop_
_entity_poly.entity_id
_entity_poly.type
_entity_poly.pdbx_seq_one_letter_code
_entity_poly.pdbx_strand_id
1 'polypeptide(L)'
;MTKDGSIAGPRTLEHLVDVVCQFEGDSETALRMLRAAKNRFGPTDEVGCFDMSGEGIEEVTDPAGLYLSGDGPESANDAPVEGTCVTFTLDGHRSLPI
;
A
#
# COMPACT_ATOMS: atom_id res chain seq x y z
N MET A 1 -10.59 -17.91 -7.23
CA MET A 1 -11.35 -19.04 -6.65
C MET A 1 -10.43 -20.24 -6.66
N THR A 2 -9.88 -20.63 -5.51
CA THR A 2 -9.06 -21.83 -5.40
C THR A 2 -9.98 -23.06 -5.40
N LYS A 3 -9.55 -24.14 -6.05
CA LYS A 3 -10.42 -25.24 -6.51
C LYS A 3 -10.65 -26.35 -5.47
N ASP A 4 -10.10 -26.22 -4.26
CA ASP A 4 -10.05 -27.30 -3.27
C ASP A 4 -10.84 -26.92 -2.01
N GLY A 5 -12.08 -27.40 -1.94
CA GLY A 5 -13.11 -27.09 -0.93
C GLY A 5 -12.85 -27.60 0.50
N SER A 6 -11.61 -27.59 0.95
CA SER A 6 -11.21 -27.84 2.36
C SER A 6 -11.01 -26.53 3.14
N ILE A 7 -10.52 -25.50 2.47
CA ILE A 7 -10.27 -24.19 3.05
C ILE A 7 -11.36 -23.27 2.50
N ALA A 8 -12.25 -22.78 3.37
CA ALA A 8 -13.15 -21.70 3.02
C ALA A 8 -12.30 -20.61 2.34
N GLY A 9 -12.63 -20.25 1.10
CA GLY A 9 -11.81 -19.30 0.34
C GLY A 9 -11.58 -18.03 1.17
N PRO A 10 -10.48 -17.28 0.95
CA PRO A 10 -10.12 -16.13 1.80
C PRO A 10 -11.32 -15.21 2.08
N ARG A 11 -12.12 -14.92 1.05
CA ARG A 11 -13.36 -14.13 1.15
C ARG A 11 -14.43 -14.69 2.09
N THR A 12 -14.58 -15.99 2.20
CA THR A 12 -15.57 -16.62 3.08
C THR A 12 -15.17 -16.46 4.56
N LEU A 13 -13.87 -16.45 4.86
CA LEU A 13 -13.37 -16.24 6.22
C LEU A 13 -13.43 -14.77 6.67
N GLU A 14 -13.40 -13.81 5.74
CA GLU A 14 -13.46 -12.36 6.05
C GLU A 14 -14.66 -11.98 6.93
N HIS A 15 -15.79 -12.65 6.76
CA HIS A 15 -16.98 -12.37 7.57
C HIS A 15 -16.89 -12.94 9.00
N LEU A 16 -16.05 -13.95 9.23
CA LEU A 16 -15.93 -14.67 10.50
C LEU A 16 -14.83 -14.11 11.42
N VAL A 17 -13.90 -13.32 10.90
CA VAL A 17 -12.76 -12.79 11.67
C VAL A 17 -12.99 -11.36 12.12
N ASP A 18 -12.31 -10.92 13.18
CA ASP A 18 -12.44 -9.54 13.68
C ASP A 18 -11.61 -8.52 12.88
N VAL A 19 -10.52 -8.97 12.24
CA VAL A 19 -9.63 -8.13 11.44
C VAL A 19 -9.28 -8.83 10.12
N VAL A 20 -9.36 -8.08 9.02
CA VAL A 20 -8.94 -8.50 7.68
C VAL A 20 -8.01 -7.42 7.15
N CYS A 21 -6.77 -7.79 6.81
CA CYS A 21 -5.81 -6.90 6.16
C CYS A 21 -5.43 -7.44 4.78
N GLN A 22 -5.19 -6.52 3.86
CA GLN A 22 -4.72 -6.78 2.51
C GLN A 22 -3.34 -6.17 2.37
N PHE A 23 -2.38 -6.96 1.91
CA PHE A 23 -1.02 -6.52 1.64
C PHE A 23 -0.80 -6.57 0.13
N GLU A 24 -0.77 -5.39 -0.48
CA GLU A 24 -0.83 -5.21 -1.93
C GLU A 24 0.35 -4.36 -2.39
N GLY A 25 0.79 -4.52 -3.64
CA GLY A 25 1.84 -3.70 -4.22
C GLY A 25 1.79 -3.74 -5.74
N ASP A 26 2.45 -2.76 -6.36
CA ASP A 26 2.65 -2.74 -7.81
C ASP A 26 3.81 -3.69 -8.20
N SER A 27 3.79 -4.20 -9.42
CA SER A 27 4.94 -4.91 -10.00
C SER A 27 6.12 -4.00 -10.30
N GLU A 28 5.86 -2.72 -10.58
CA GLU A 28 6.90 -1.75 -10.98
C GLU A 28 7.66 -1.16 -9.77
N THR A 29 7.16 -1.37 -8.54
CA THR A 29 7.79 -0.84 -7.33
C THR A 29 7.94 -1.90 -6.25
N ALA A 30 8.96 -1.76 -5.40
CA ALA A 30 9.11 -2.59 -4.20
C ALA A 30 8.16 -2.15 -3.06
N LEU A 31 7.47 -1.02 -3.22
CA LEU A 31 6.50 -0.50 -2.28
C LEU A 31 5.31 -1.48 -2.12
N ARG A 32 4.94 -1.72 -0.87
CA ARG A 32 3.81 -2.53 -0.45
C ARG A 32 2.95 -1.74 0.53
N MET A 33 1.66 -1.80 0.30
CA MET A 33 0.64 -1.13 1.09
C MET A 33 -0.14 -2.17 1.89
N LEU A 34 -0.17 -2.02 3.21
CA LEU A 34 -1.03 -2.78 4.09
C LEU A 34 -2.28 -1.95 4.40
N ARG A 35 -3.46 -2.50 4.10
CA ARG A 35 -4.75 -1.85 4.36
C ARG A 35 -5.69 -2.77 5.11
N ALA A 36 -6.41 -2.26 6.10
CA ALA A 36 -7.43 -3.02 6.79
C ALA A 36 -8.77 -2.97 6.02
N ALA A 37 -9.22 -4.10 5.48
CA ALA A 37 -10.56 -4.23 4.89
C ALA A 37 -11.66 -4.39 5.96
N LYS A 38 -11.29 -4.91 7.14
CA LYS A 38 -12.14 -5.03 8.31
C LYS A 38 -11.28 -4.84 9.55
N ASN A 39 -11.70 -3.98 10.47
CA ASN A 39 -11.06 -3.81 11.75
C ASN A 39 -12.12 -3.55 12.82
N ARG A 40 -12.40 -4.54 13.68
CA ARG A 40 -13.39 -4.37 14.76
C ARG A 40 -12.85 -3.53 15.92
N PHE A 41 -11.53 -3.34 16.00
CA PHE A 41 -10.86 -2.71 17.12
C PHE A 41 -10.29 -1.33 16.77
N GLY A 42 -10.59 -0.80 15.58
CA GLY A 42 -10.03 0.46 15.11
C GLY A 42 -10.48 0.83 13.69
N PRO A 43 -9.90 1.90 13.14
CA PRO A 43 -10.18 2.36 11.79
C PRO A 43 -9.76 1.35 10.69
N THR A 44 -10.39 1.50 9.52
CA THR A 44 -10.06 0.75 8.29
C THR A 44 -9.42 1.63 7.21
N ASP A 45 -9.40 2.95 7.41
CA ASP A 45 -8.78 3.94 6.53
C ASP A 45 -7.29 4.14 6.81
N GLU A 46 -6.74 3.47 7.83
CA GLU A 46 -5.31 3.41 8.07
C GLU A 46 -4.58 2.60 6.99
N VAL A 47 -3.39 3.08 6.63
CA VAL A 47 -2.55 2.51 5.60
C VAL A 47 -1.11 2.44 6.12
N GLY A 48 -0.53 1.25 6.11
CA GLY A 48 0.89 1.05 6.36
C GLY A 48 1.66 0.95 5.05
N CYS A 49 2.76 1.68 4.94
CA CYS A 49 3.65 1.67 3.78
C CYS A 49 4.91 0.87 4.12
N PHE A 50 5.32 -0.03 3.25
CA PHE A 50 6.47 -0.90 3.47
C PHE A 50 7.30 -1.06 2.20
N ASP A 51 8.61 -1.17 2.34
CA ASP A 51 9.52 -1.53 1.26
C ASP A 51 9.92 -3.00 1.40
N MET A 52 9.94 -3.71 0.28
CA MET A 52 10.28 -5.13 0.24
C MET A 52 11.66 -5.29 -0.39
N SER A 53 12.67 -5.39 0.46
CA SER A 53 14.07 -5.55 0.07
C SER A 53 14.52 -7.02 0.16
N GLY A 54 15.76 -7.29 -0.24
CA GLY A 54 16.36 -8.62 -0.06
C GLY A 54 16.54 -9.03 1.40
N GLU A 55 16.52 -8.07 2.33
CA GLU A 55 16.66 -8.30 3.77
C GLU A 55 15.32 -8.52 4.47
N GLY A 56 14.20 -8.14 3.83
CA GLY A 56 12.86 -8.34 4.36
C GLY A 56 11.89 -7.21 4.05
N ILE A 57 10.91 -7.03 4.95
CA ILE A 57 9.91 -5.97 4.88
C ILE A 57 10.29 -4.88 5.87
N GLU A 58 10.50 -3.67 5.39
CA GLU A 58 10.85 -2.49 6.20
C GLU A 58 9.74 -1.44 6.13
N GLU A 59 9.47 -0.74 7.23
CA GLU A 59 8.46 0.33 7.27
C GLU A 59 8.95 1.59 6.55
N VAL A 60 8.12 2.13 5.67
CA VAL A 60 8.35 3.42 5.01
C VAL A 60 7.53 4.48 5.73
N THR A 61 8.20 5.30 6.54
CA THR A 61 7.55 6.33 7.37
C THR A 61 7.13 7.57 6.56
N ASP A 62 7.84 7.89 5.48
CA ASP A 62 7.47 8.95 4.54
C ASP A 62 7.44 8.43 3.09
N PRO A 63 6.28 7.95 2.62
CA PRO A 63 6.12 7.48 1.25
C PRO A 63 6.04 8.64 0.24
N ALA A 64 5.86 9.89 0.66
CA ALA A 64 5.68 11.02 -0.26
C ALA A 64 6.96 11.29 -1.07
N GLY A 65 8.13 11.06 -0.48
CA GLY A 65 9.42 11.16 -1.16
C GLY A 65 9.59 10.22 -2.35
N LEU A 66 8.77 9.17 -2.47
CA LEU A 66 8.78 8.28 -3.65
C LEU A 66 8.09 8.91 -4.88
N TYR A 67 7.18 9.85 -4.68
CA TYR A 67 6.37 10.46 -5.74
C TYR A 67 6.77 11.91 -6.04
N LEU A 68 7.42 12.57 -5.08
CA LEU A 68 7.91 13.93 -5.24
C LEU A 68 9.33 13.88 -5.80
N SER A 69 9.53 14.48 -6.97
CA SER A 69 10.86 14.76 -7.50
C SER A 69 11.55 15.76 -6.56
N GLY A 70 12.31 15.30 -5.56
CA GLY A 70 13.06 16.21 -4.68
C GLY A 70 13.59 15.75 -3.32
N ASP A 71 13.10 14.69 -2.66
CA ASP A 71 13.35 14.54 -1.21
C ASP A 71 13.85 13.15 -0.78
N GLY A 72 14.98 12.70 -1.33
CA GLY A 72 15.90 11.87 -0.56
C GLY A 72 16.69 12.76 0.42
N PRO A 73 17.09 12.30 1.63
CA PRO A 73 17.91 13.09 2.56
C PRO A 73 19.26 13.54 1.98
N GLU A 74 19.62 13.02 0.81
CA GLU A 74 20.84 13.27 0.05
C GLU A 74 20.60 14.02 -1.28
N SER A 75 19.35 14.38 -1.62
CA SER A 75 19.00 14.96 -2.93
C SER A 75 18.28 16.32 -2.85
N ALA A 76 18.64 17.15 -1.87
CA ALA A 76 18.14 18.52 -1.69
C ALA A 76 18.54 19.53 -2.81
N ASN A 77 18.84 19.06 -4.03
CA ASN A 77 19.39 19.87 -5.12
C ASN A 77 18.63 19.78 -6.44
N ASP A 78 17.51 19.05 -6.54
CA ASP A 78 16.74 19.01 -7.79
C ASP A 78 15.54 19.96 -7.71
N ALA A 79 15.55 20.99 -8.55
CA ALA A 79 14.46 21.96 -8.62
C ALA A 79 13.19 21.27 -9.13
N PRO A 80 11.99 21.67 -8.66
CA PRO A 80 10.74 21.10 -9.14
C PRO A 80 10.65 21.19 -10.66
N VAL A 81 10.44 20.05 -11.31
CA VAL A 81 10.35 19.96 -12.78
C VAL A 81 8.99 20.51 -13.23
N GLU A 82 9.01 21.54 -14.07
CA GLU A 82 7.79 22.12 -14.64
C GLU A 82 6.99 21.06 -15.42
N GLY A 83 5.68 20.98 -15.17
CA GLY A 83 4.81 20.01 -15.82
C GLY A 83 4.60 18.71 -15.05
N THR A 84 5.27 18.51 -13.91
CA THR A 84 5.02 17.38 -13.01
C THR A 84 3.80 17.65 -12.12
N CYS A 85 2.91 16.67 -12.00
CA CYS A 85 1.74 16.72 -11.10
C CYS A 85 1.52 15.33 -10.51
N VAL A 86 1.41 15.26 -9.18
CA VAL A 86 1.05 14.04 -8.45
C VAL A 86 -0.46 14.04 -8.23
N THR A 87 -1.13 12.91 -8.48
CA THR A 87 -2.56 12.80 -8.26
C THR A 87 -2.92 11.47 -7.62
N PHE A 88 -4.15 11.39 -7.11
CA PHE A 88 -4.72 10.15 -6.64
C PHE A 88 -5.75 9.67 -7.64
N THR A 89 -5.62 8.43 -8.07
CA THR A 89 -6.67 7.73 -8.81
C THR A 89 -7.44 6.81 -7.88
N LEU A 90 -8.67 6.49 -8.25
CA LEU A 90 -9.52 5.56 -7.51
C LEU A 90 -9.76 4.33 -8.37
N ASP A 91 -9.33 3.16 -7.89
CA ASP A 91 -9.76 1.87 -8.40
C ASP A 91 -10.79 1.25 -7.45
N GLY A 92 -12.07 1.43 -7.78
CA GLY A 92 -13.18 1.14 -6.87
C GLY A 92 -13.12 2.03 -5.61
N HIS A 93 -12.93 1.42 -4.44
CA HIS A 93 -12.75 2.12 -3.16
C HIS A 93 -11.27 2.36 -2.80
N ARG A 94 -10.33 1.97 -3.67
CA ARG A 94 -8.89 2.05 -3.38
C ARG A 94 -8.30 3.31 -3.98
N SER A 95 -7.65 4.13 -3.15
CA SER A 95 -6.82 5.24 -3.62
C SER A 95 -5.43 4.74 -4.03
N LEU A 96 -5.03 5.04 -5.26
CA LEU A 96 -3.72 4.73 -5.80
C LEU A 96 -3.02 6.07 -6.12
N PRO A 97 -1.89 6.38 -5.45
CA PRO A 97 -1.05 7.49 -5.88
C PRO A 97 -0.39 7.14 -7.21
N ILE A 98 -0.48 8.04 -8.19
CA ILE A 98 0.22 7.97 -9.48
C ILE A 98 0.95 9.27 -9.77
#